data_AF-A0A6A4X1Q7-F1
#
_entry.id   AF-A0A6A4X1Q7-F1
#
_cell.length_a   1.000
_cell.length_b   1.000
_cell.length_c   1.000
_cell.angle_alpha   90.00
_cell.angle_beta   90.00
_cell.angle_gamma   90.00
#
_symmetry.space_group_name_H-M   'P 1'
#
loop_
_entity.id
_entity.type
_entity.pdbx_description
1 polymer ?
#
loop_
_entity_poly.entity_id
_entity_poly.type
_entity_poly.pdbx_seq_one_letter_code
_entity_poly.pdbx_strand_id
1 'polypeptide(L)'
;MAAAELPPLEAVWVSPSMGAAPPARFVPVHLQVYGVAGSAQLAALAGCAQHLHRRRPNLFLRAPHVLPMYEAEWSAFVDNLRKLVTGGEAWCLSGPAVLFCDSQYVGDLDRAVDWITETFGIPIDLEEIETPGDIYRQTMLARKNSVVFLDVSYDGRAVGRLVFELFDELLPRASRNFRQLCSGRGGVSARSGTVLWYAGTPVHRIVRGGWLQAGDIVDGCGAHGESVFGAPFADECFAVAHDRRGRLSMVEDERNANTSQFMVAFGPMTYMQNLCCAFGQLIEGSAVLDYLETVETNNERPMRTVAFSNGGVLHEPSGAGRLASFDLCDADLADWSPPVEPPSEHRRVTGAGSAVATPLDYIVPVGRD
;
A
#
# COMPACT_ATOMS: atom_id res chain seq x y z
N MET A 1 4.55 -16.79 -9.69
CA MET A 1 5.13 -17.61 -8.61
C MET A 1 4.34 -17.32 -7.35
N ALA A 2 4.03 -18.34 -6.53
CA ALA A 2 3.18 -18.19 -5.34
C ALA A 2 3.65 -17.01 -4.49
N ALA A 3 2.74 -16.06 -4.21
CA ALA A 3 2.91 -15.12 -3.12
C ALA A 3 3.31 -15.94 -1.89
N ALA A 4 4.32 -15.49 -1.15
CA ALA A 4 4.61 -16.10 0.15
C ALA A 4 3.39 -15.84 1.04
N GLU A 5 2.45 -16.78 1.03
CA GLU A 5 1.37 -16.84 2.01
C GLU A 5 2.05 -16.84 3.38
N LEU A 6 1.70 -15.84 4.19
CA LEU A 6 2.07 -15.82 5.60
C LEU A 6 1.66 -17.19 6.19
N PRO A 7 2.56 -17.92 6.87
CA PRO A 7 2.20 -19.20 7.42
C PRO A 7 1.00 -19.02 8.36
N PRO A 8 -0.02 -19.89 8.29
CA PRO A 8 -1.18 -19.79 9.17
C PRO A 8 -0.72 -19.91 10.63
N LEU A 9 -1.04 -18.88 11.42
CA LEU A 9 -0.74 -18.80 12.87
C LEU A 9 -1.32 -20.00 13.66
N GLU A 10 -2.27 -20.74 13.10
CA GLU A 10 -2.83 -21.95 13.70
C GLU A 10 -1.81 -23.10 13.82
N ALA A 11 -0.75 -23.12 13.01
CA ALA A 11 0.31 -24.14 13.10
C ALA A 11 1.32 -23.89 14.25
N VAL A 12 1.14 -22.81 15.01
CA VAL A 12 2.14 -22.25 15.94
C VAL A 12 1.74 -22.49 17.40
N TRP A 13 0.49 -22.79 17.73
CA TRP A 13 0.05 -22.82 19.14
C TRP A 13 -0.15 -24.23 19.70
N VAL A 14 0.74 -24.63 20.61
CA VAL A 14 0.49 -25.68 21.61
C VAL A 14 0.70 -25.03 22.98
N SER A 15 -0.37 -24.89 23.78
CA SER A 15 -0.27 -24.31 25.13
C SER A 15 0.43 -25.24 26.12
N PRO A 16 1.40 -24.75 26.91
CA PRO A 16 1.72 -25.35 28.20
C PRO A 16 1.66 -24.31 29.34
N SER A 17 1.35 -24.82 30.53
CA SER A 17 1.24 -24.09 31.79
C SER A 17 2.49 -23.27 32.13
N MET A 18 2.30 -22.00 32.51
CA MET A 18 3.34 -21.18 33.16
C MET A 18 3.88 -21.89 34.41
N GLY A 19 5.20 -22.17 34.43
CA GLY A 19 5.91 -22.63 35.62
C GLY A 19 6.68 -23.95 35.52
N ALA A 20 6.79 -24.58 34.34
CA ALA A 20 7.60 -25.80 34.22
C ALA A 20 9.09 -25.47 33.99
N ALA A 21 9.95 -25.96 34.89
CA ALA A 21 11.40 -26.00 34.68
C ALA A 21 11.74 -26.70 33.35
N PRO A 22 12.81 -26.29 32.64
CA PRO A 22 13.13 -26.83 31.33
C PRO A 22 13.32 -28.35 31.39
N PRO A 23 12.73 -29.14 30.46
CA PRO A 23 12.85 -30.58 30.48
C PRO A 23 14.31 -31.02 30.34
N ALA A 24 14.71 -32.05 31.09
CA ALA A 24 16.07 -32.58 31.19
C ALA A 24 16.63 -33.25 29.90
N ARG A 25 16.03 -32.98 28.74
CA ARG A 25 16.52 -33.32 27.41
C ARG A 25 16.44 -32.05 26.58
N PHE A 26 17.59 -31.51 26.16
CA PHE A 26 17.67 -30.30 25.35
C PHE A 26 16.98 -30.52 24.00
N VAL A 27 15.69 -30.15 23.92
CA VAL A 27 15.03 -29.89 22.65
C VAL A 27 15.58 -28.56 22.17
N PRO A 28 16.16 -28.48 20.96
CA PRO A 28 16.78 -27.24 20.55
C PRO A 28 15.73 -26.19 20.23
N VAL A 29 16.02 -24.98 20.70
CA VAL A 29 15.14 -23.82 20.64
C VAL A 29 15.25 -23.13 19.27
N HIS A 30 14.14 -22.58 18.79
CA HIS A 30 14.04 -21.75 17.61
C HIS A 30 13.58 -20.34 17.97
N LEU A 31 14.42 -19.34 17.69
CA LEU A 31 14.09 -17.93 17.89
C LEU A 31 13.56 -17.32 16.58
N GLN A 32 12.43 -16.65 16.67
CA GLN A 32 11.85 -15.89 15.56
C GLN A 32 11.63 -14.45 15.99
N VAL A 33 12.11 -13.51 15.18
CA VAL A 33 12.01 -12.08 15.44
C VAL A 33 11.17 -11.47 14.34
N TYR A 34 9.98 -10.97 14.69
CA TYR A 34 9.11 -10.26 13.76
C TYR A 34 9.18 -8.76 14.05
N GLY A 35 9.03 -7.92 13.04
CA GLY A 35 8.95 -6.48 13.27
C GLY A 35 8.99 -5.65 12.00
N VAL A 36 8.81 -4.33 12.16
CA VAL A 36 8.87 -3.39 11.04
C VAL A 36 10.31 -3.27 10.55
N ALA A 37 10.52 -3.51 9.25
CA ALA A 37 11.82 -3.66 8.62
C ALA A 37 12.78 -2.47 8.82
N GLY A 38 12.25 -1.25 8.85
CA GLY A 38 13.01 -0.01 9.10
C GLY A 38 13.14 0.40 10.57
N SER A 39 12.61 -0.38 11.50
CA SER A 39 12.58 0.00 12.91
C SER A 39 13.89 -0.34 13.64
N ALA A 40 14.35 0.59 14.48
CA ALA A 40 15.49 0.36 15.37
C ALA A 40 15.23 -0.81 16.34
N GLN A 41 13.98 -1.00 16.76
CA GLN A 41 13.62 -2.10 17.65
C GLN A 41 13.75 -3.48 17.00
N LEU A 42 13.39 -3.64 15.72
CA LEU A 42 13.62 -4.90 15.01
C LEU A 42 15.13 -5.21 14.95
N ALA A 43 15.93 -4.21 14.58
CA ALA A 43 17.39 -4.37 14.50
C ALA A 43 18.00 -4.74 15.84
N ALA A 44 17.63 -4.03 16.92
CA ALA A 44 18.08 -4.32 18.28
C ALA A 44 17.66 -5.72 18.73
N LEU A 45 16.39 -6.10 18.54
CA LEU A 45 15.86 -7.38 18.98
C LEU A 45 16.48 -8.56 18.22
N ALA A 46 16.71 -8.39 16.91
CA ALA A 46 17.45 -9.35 16.12
C ALA A 46 18.91 -9.47 16.59
N GLY A 47 19.55 -8.36 16.98
CA GLY A 47 20.86 -8.34 17.60
C GLY A 47 20.88 -9.11 18.93
N CYS A 48 19.90 -8.88 19.82
CA CYS A 48 19.72 -9.63 21.07
C CYS A 48 19.63 -11.14 20.82
N ALA A 49 18.76 -11.55 19.89
CA ALA A 49 18.57 -12.96 19.56
C ALA A 49 19.86 -13.59 19.00
N GLN A 50 20.61 -12.87 18.15
CA GLN A 50 21.89 -13.31 17.63
C GLN A 50 22.98 -13.38 18.72
N HIS A 51 22.96 -12.46 19.67
CA HIS A 51 23.87 -12.46 20.81
C HIS A 51 23.63 -13.70 21.68
N LEU A 52 22.37 -13.99 22.01
CA LEU A 52 21.98 -15.19 22.75
C LEU A 52 22.43 -16.46 22.01
N HIS A 53 22.18 -16.54 20.71
CA HIS A 53 22.62 -17.67 19.88
C HIS A 53 24.14 -17.88 19.94
N ARG A 54 24.93 -16.81 19.85
CA ARG A 54 26.40 -16.85 19.93
C ARG A 54 26.91 -17.28 21.31
N ARG A 55 26.27 -16.83 22.38
CA ARG A 55 26.67 -17.16 23.77
C ARG A 55 26.25 -18.57 24.18
N ARG A 56 25.18 -19.12 23.60
CA ARG A 56 24.63 -20.45 23.94
C ARG A 56 24.32 -21.27 22.68
N PRO A 57 25.31 -21.58 21.81
CA PRO A 57 25.05 -22.23 20.53
C PRO A 57 24.41 -23.62 20.68
N ASN A 58 24.74 -24.35 21.75
CA ASN A 58 24.20 -25.69 22.02
C ASN A 58 22.68 -25.71 22.28
N LEU A 59 22.05 -24.56 22.55
CA LEU A 59 20.62 -24.47 22.77
C LEU A 59 19.82 -24.36 21.47
N PHE A 60 20.45 -24.02 20.34
CA PHE A 60 19.73 -23.64 19.12
C PHE A 60 20.11 -24.55 17.94
N LEU A 61 19.11 -25.04 17.20
CA LEU A 61 19.33 -25.81 15.96
C LEU A 61 19.86 -24.95 14.80
N ARG A 62 19.48 -23.67 14.79
CA ARG A 62 19.70 -22.74 13.68
C ARG A 62 19.84 -21.33 14.21
N ALA A 63 20.40 -20.46 13.39
CA ALA A 63 20.45 -19.03 13.69
C ALA A 63 19.02 -18.46 13.87
N PRO A 64 18.87 -17.38 14.66
CA PRO A 64 17.59 -16.70 14.80
C PRO A 64 17.02 -16.29 13.45
N HIS A 65 15.72 -16.52 13.26
CA HIS A 65 15.04 -16.16 12.03
C HIS A 65 14.44 -14.75 12.15
N VAL A 66 15.01 -13.80 11.43
CA VAL A 66 14.51 -12.42 11.38
C VAL A 66 13.50 -12.32 10.23
N LEU A 67 12.28 -11.94 10.57
CA LEU A 67 11.10 -11.88 9.70
C LEU A 67 10.62 -10.42 9.61
N PRO A 68 11.30 -9.59 8.80
CA PRO A 68 10.92 -8.20 8.61
C PRO A 68 9.59 -8.07 7.86
N MET A 69 8.80 -7.08 8.27
CA MET A 69 7.51 -6.73 7.70
C MET A 69 7.48 -5.23 7.37
N TYR A 70 6.68 -4.83 6.40
CA TYR A 70 6.36 -3.41 6.21
C TYR A 70 5.29 -2.95 7.19
N GLU A 71 5.11 -1.63 7.36
CA GLU A 71 4.19 -1.07 8.36
C GLU A 71 2.75 -1.61 8.20
N ALA A 72 2.26 -1.72 6.96
CA ALA A 72 0.92 -2.24 6.70
C ALA A 72 0.77 -3.74 7.05
N GLU A 73 1.81 -4.54 6.84
CA GLU A 73 1.85 -5.96 7.19
C GLU A 73 1.94 -6.12 8.71
N TRP A 74 2.71 -5.26 9.37
CA TRP A 74 2.87 -5.21 10.81
C TRP A 74 1.55 -4.92 11.53
N SER A 75 0.76 -3.94 11.07
CA SER A 75 -0.56 -3.69 11.66
C SER A 75 -1.46 -4.92 11.62
N ALA A 76 -1.55 -5.60 10.47
CA ALA A 76 -2.35 -6.82 10.35
C ALA A 76 -1.80 -7.95 11.24
N PHE A 77 -0.48 -8.07 11.36
CA PHE A 77 0.16 -9.03 12.23
C PHE A 77 -0.18 -8.78 13.71
N VAL A 78 -0.09 -7.54 14.18
CA VAL A 78 -0.39 -7.17 15.58
C VAL A 78 -1.86 -7.43 15.93
N ASP A 79 -2.79 -7.13 15.02
CA ASP A 79 -4.21 -7.40 15.25
C ASP A 79 -4.49 -8.90 15.40
N ASN A 80 -3.81 -9.75 14.62
CA ASN A 80 -3.91 -11.19 14.76
C ASN A 80 -3.21 -11.69 16.02
N LEU A 81 -2.05 -11.12 16.36
CA LEU A 81 -1.32 -11.44 17.59
C LEU A 81 -2.17 -11.21 18.83
N ARG A 82 -2.85 -10.06 18.91
CA ARG A 82 -3.74 -9.69 20.03
C ARG A 82 -4.94 -10.62 20.19
N LYS A 83 -5.40 -11.26 19.12
CA LYS A 83 -6.48 -12.25 19.15
C LYS A 83 -6.00 -13.62 19.64
N LEU A 84 -4.74 -13.97 19.35
CA LEU A 84 -4.17 -15.28 19.64
C LEU A 84 -3.55 -15.38 21.03
N VAL A 85 -2.84 -14.34 21.47
CA VAL A 85 -2.18 -14.32 22.78
C VAL A 85 -3.24 -14.05 23.86
N THR A 86 -3.64 -15.13 24.54
CA THR A 86 -4.58 -15.05 25.68
C THR A 86 -3.87 -14.47 26.91
N GLY A 87 -4.57 -13.71 27.74
CA GLY A 87 -3.99 -13.10 28.96
C GLY A 87 -3.61 -11.63 28.87
N GLY A 88 -3.81 -10.98 27.72
CA GLY A 88 -3.69 -9.53 27.60
C GLY A 88 -2.27 -9.01 27.28
N GLU A 89 -1.25 -9.84 27.33
CA GLU A 89 0.16 -9.43 27.19
C GLU A 89 0.47 -8.78 25.83
N ALA A 90 -0.12 -9.30 24.74
CA ALA A 90 0.02 -8.69 23.41
C ALA A 90 -0.67 -7.32 23.28
N TRP A 91 -1.57 -6.96 24.19
CA TRP A 91 -2.17 -5.62 24.25
C TRP A 91 -1.22 -4.60 24.86
N CYS A 92 -0.23 -5.05 25.62
CA CYS A 92 0.84 -4.20 26.17
C CYS A 92 1.99 -3.98 25.19
N LEU A 93 1.89 -4.48 23.95
CA LEU A 93 2.91 -4.31 22.94
C LEU A 93 3.20 -2.82 22.70
N SER A 94 4.41 -2.40 23.08
CA SER A 94 4.78 -0.99 23.09
C SER A 94 5.50 -0.54 21.81
N GLY A 95 5.96 -1.47 20.98
CA GLY A 95 6.81 -1.15 19.85
C GLY A 95 6.77 -2.13 18.68
N PRO A 96 7.41 -1.77 17.55
CA PRO A 96 7.27 -2.44 16.27
C PRO A 96 8.11 -3.72 16.09
N ALA A 97 8.41 -4.47 17.15
CA ALA A 97 9.11 -5.74 17.06
C ALA A 97 8.73 -6.70 18.20
N VAL A 98 8.72 -8.00 17.91
CA VAL A 98 8.42 -9.05 18.89
C VAL A 98 9.30 -10.28 18.70
N LEU A 99 9.58 -10.97 19.80
CA LEU A 99 10.34 -12.21 19.87
C LEU A 99 9.41 -13.38 20.17
N PHE A 100 9.66 -14.49 19.47
CA PHE A 100 9.09 -15.79 19.77
C PHE A 100 10.20 -16.82 20.02
N CYS A 101 9.91 -17.75 20.92
CA CYS A 101 10.76 -18.88 21.26
C CYS A 101 9.94 -20.17 21.12
N ASP A 102 10.25 -21.02 20.14
CA ASP A 102 9.48 -22.25 19.83
C ASP A 102 7.97 -21.99 19.78
N SER A 103 7.60 -20.93 19.05
CA SER A 103 6.22 -20.47 18.89
C SER A 103 5.56 -19.82 20.11
N GLN A 104 6.23 -19.76 21.26
CA GLN A 104 5.76 -19.02 22.42
C GLN A 104 6.09 -17.54 22.28
N TYR A 105 5.09 -16.69 22.49
CA TYR A 105 5.27 -15.24 22.54
C TYR A 105 6.13 -14.89 23.76
N VAL A 106 7.26 -14.22 23.53
CA VAL A 106 8.13 -13.73 24.60
C VAL A 106 7.78 -12.29 24.94
N GLY A 107 7.64 -11.43 23.93
CA GLY A 107 7.37 -10.01 24.13
C GLY A 107 8.03 -9.11 23.09
N ASP A 108 7.93 -7.80 23.33
CA ASP A 108 8.70 -6.77 22.64
C ASP A 108 10.16 -6.71 23.12
N LEU A 109 10.91 -5.70 22.66
CA LEU A 109 12.33 -5.54 22.95
C LEU A 109 12.64 -5.61 24.45
N ASP A 110 11.93 -4.83 25.26
CA ASP A 110 12.19 -4.74 26.71
C ASP A 110 11.92 -6.09 27.39
N ARG A 111 10.78 -6.70 27.09
CA ARG A 111 10.42 -8.03 27.64
C ARG A 111 11.38 -9.13 27.20
N ALA A 112 11.86 -9.07 25.97
CA ALA A 112 12.85 -10.01 25.47
C ALA A 112 14.20 -9.85 26.17
N VAL A 113 14.65 -8.62 26.43
CA VAL A 113 15.89 -8.36 27.18
C VAL A 113 15.81 -8.94 28.58
N ASP A 114 14.71 -8.67 29.30
CA ASP A 114 14.46 -9.22 30.63
C ASP A 114 14.45 -10.75 30.59
N TRP A 115 13.68 -11.33 29.66
CA TRP A 115 13.58 -12.78 29.50
C TRP A 115 14.93 -13.46 29.23
N ILE A 116 15.77 -12.88 28.37
CA ILE A 116 17.10 -13.44 28.07
C ILE A 116 18.00 -13.40 29.32
N THR A 117 17.99 -12.27 30.02
CA THR A 117 18.81 -12.05 31.21
C THR A 117 18.42 -13.01 32.33
N GLU A 118 17.11 -13.13 32.61
CA GLU A 118 16.58 -13.99 33.68
C GLU A 118 16.70 -15.48 33.36
N THR A 119 16.39 -15.88 32.12
CA THR A 119 16.33 -17.31 31.74
C THR A 119 17.71 -17.92 31.52
N PHE A 120 18.64 -17.16 30.93
CA PHE A 120 19.95 -17.68 30.52
C PHE A 120 21.14 -17.13 31.32
N GLY A 121 20.89 -16.15 32.19
CA GLY A 121 21.92 -15.46 32.96
C GLY A 121 22.88 -14.66 32.07
N ILE A 122 22.38 -14.10 30.96
CA ILE A 122 23.18 -13.37 29.98
C ILE A 122 22.77 -11.90 30.04
N PRO A 123 23.58 -11.00 30.60
CA PRO A 123 23.27 -9.58 30.60
C PRO A 123 23.28 -9.06 29.17
N ILE A 124 22.30 -8.23 28.84
CA ILE A 124 22.20 -7.55 27.56
C ILE A 124 22.43 -6.06 27.78
N ASP A 125 23.42 -5.52 27.08
CA ASP A 125 23.60 -4.08 26.88
C ASP A 125 23.25 -3.74 25.43
N LEU A 126 22.19 -2.95 25.23
CA LEU A 126 21.71 -2.57 23.91
C LEU A 126 22.68 -1.66 23.15
N GLU A 127 23.55 -0.93 23.85
CA GLU A 127 24.56 -0.05 23.22
C GLU A 127 25.73 -0.86 22.62
N GLU A 128 26.02 -2.04 23.18
CA GLU A 128 27.09 -2.93 22.74
C GLU A 128 26.60 -4.04 21.78
N ILE A 129 25.30 -4.17 21.58
CA ILE A 129 24.75 -5.20 20.69
C ILE A 129 25.04 -4.86 19.23
N GLU A 130 25.71 -5.79 18.56
CA GLU A 130 25.79 -5.83 17.10
C GLU A 130 24.42 -6.15 16.53
N THR A 131 23.86 -5.21 15.76
CA THR A 131 22.63 -5.40 15.01
C THR A 131 22.91 -6.05 13.65
N PRO A 132 21.97 -6.82 13.10
CA PRO A 132 22.01 -7.15 11.67
C PRO A 132 22.01 -5.83 10.89
N GLY A 133 22.70 -5.79 9.74
CA GLY A 133 22.87 -4.58 8.93
C GLY A 133 21.55 -3.97 8.41
N ASP A 134 21.55 -3.39 7.21
CA ASP A 134 20.35 -2.69 6.69
C ASP A 134 19.22 -3.69 6.32
N ILE A 135 18.44 -4.12 7.34
CA ILE A 135 17.33 -5.09 7.24
C ILE A 135 16.29 -4.56 6.26
N TYR A 136 15.99 -3.27 6.31
CA TYR A 136 15.04 -2.64 5.42
C TYR A 136 15.44 -2.80 3.96
N ARG A 137 16.67 -2.38 3.62
CA ARG A 137 17.19 -2.50 2.24
C ARG A 137 17.24 -3.95 1.79
N GLN A 138 17.65 -4.88 2.65
CA GLN A 138 17.67 -6.31 2.31
C GLN A 138 16.27 -6.85 2.01
N THR A 139 15.28 -6.46 2.83
CA THR A 139 13.86 -6.83 2.65
C THR A 139 13.33 -6.29 1.33
N MET A 140 13.60 -5.02 1.05
CA MET A 140 13.22 -4.33 -0.17
C MET A 140 13.80 -5.01 -1.42
N LEU A 141 15.10 -5.31 -1.42
CA LEU A 141 15.79 -5.96 -2.55
C LEU A 141 15.31 -7.41 -2.77
N ALA A 142 14.88 -8.10 -1.71
CA ALA A 142 14.41 -9.48 -1.82
C ALA A 142 13.06 -9.61 -2.57
N ARG A 143 12.20 -8.57 -2.52
CA ARG A 143 10.86 -8.59 -3.13
C ARG A 143 10.84 -8.33 -4.63
N LYS A 144 11.94 -7.81 -5.22
CA LYS A 144 12.12 -7.54 -6.65
C LYS A 144 11.14 -6.54 -7.31
N ASN A 145 10.15 -6.08 -6.58
CA ASN A 145 9.19 -5.04 -6.98
C ASN A 145 9.83 -3.65 -6.91
N SER A 146 9.39 -2.76 -7.78
CA SER A 146 9.79 -1.36 -7.70
C SER A 146 9.19 -0.67 -6.49
N VAL A 147 9.94 0.27 -5.96
CA VAL A 147 9.52 1.09 -4.83
C VAL A 147 9.63 2.55 -5.20
N VAL A 148 8.54 3.27 -4.98
CA VAL A 148 8.41 4.69 -5.31
C VAL A 148 8.02 5.47 -4.08
N PHE A 149 8.21 6.79 -4.12
CA PHE A 149 7.80 7.66 -3.05
C PHE A 149 7.09 8.91 -3.58
N LEU A 150 6.25 9.48 -2.71
CA LEU A 150 5.64 10.79 -2.86
C LEU A 150 5.85 11.58 -1.56
N ASP A 151 6.49 12.73 -1.67
CA ASP A 151 6.62 13.69 -0.57
C ASP A 151 5.35 14.52 -0.50
N VAL A 152 4.74 14.61 0.68
CA VAL A 152 3.45 15.23 0.92
C VAL A 152 3.65 16.56 1.64
N SER A 153 2.89 17.56 1.21
CA SER A 153 2.81 18.88 1.84
C SER A 153 1.37 19.28 2.15
N TYR A 154 1.20 20.09 3.19
CA TYR A 154 -0.05 20.69 3.62
C TYR A 154 0.13 22.20 3.78
N ASP A 155 -0.62 22.99 3.01
CA ASP A 155 -0.43 24.44 2.86
C ASP A 155 1.05 24.83 2.61
N GLY A 156 1.73 24.05 1.77
CA GLY A 156 3.14 24.25 1.42
C GLY A 156 4.15 23.81 2.48
N ARG A 157 3.71 23.28 3.63
CA ARG A 157 4.60 22.73 4.67
C ARG A 157 4.76 21.23 4.50
N ALA A 158 5.99 20.73 4.58
CA ALA A 158 6.23 19.29 4.51
C ALA A 158 5.54 18.55 5.66
N VAL A 159 4.77 17.52 5.32
CA VAL A 159 4.07 16.63 6.27
C VAL A 159 4.87 15.34 6.46
N GLY A 160 5.39 14.79 5.37
CA GLY A 160 6.16 13.56 5.38
C GLY A 160 6.16 12.89 4.02
N ARG A 161 6.52 11.60 3.99
CA ARG A 161 6.67 10.81 2.78
C ARG A 161 5.75 9.59 2.83
N LEU A 162 5.13 9.27 1.70
CA LEU A 162 4.49 7.99 1.45
C LEU A 162 5.41 7.17 0.55
N VAL A 163 5.69 5.93 0.93
CA VAL A 163 6.50 4.99 0.15
C VAL A 163 5.66 3.80 -0.24
N PHE A 164 5.65 3.47 -1.53
CA PHE A 164 4.83 2.41 -2.09
C PHE A 164 5.68 1.34 -2.77
N GLU A 165 5.36 0.08 -2.50
CA GLU A 165 5.76 -1.07 -3.32
C GLU A 165 4.75 -1.25 -4.45
N LEU A 166 5.22 -1.41 -5.69
CA LEU A 166 4.39 -1.63 -6.86
C LEU A 166 4.46 -3.09 -7.32
N PHE A 167 3.32 -3.68 -7.68
CA PHE A 167 3.24 -5.09 -8.07
C PHE A 167 3.60 -5.29 -9.55
N ASP A 168 4.85 -5.00 -9.91
CA ASP A 168 5.32 -4.95 -11.32
C ASP A 168 5.09 -6.27 -12.09
N GLU A 169 5.14 -7.42 -11.43
CA GLU A 169 4.87 -8.71 -12.10
C GLU A 169 3.39 -8.94 -12.39
N LEU A 170 2.49 -8.44 -11.53
CA LEU A 170 1.05 -8.67 -11.64
C LEU A 170 0.36 -7.58 -12.48
N LEU A 171 0.79 -6.32 -12.32
CA LEU A 171 0.21 -5.15 -12.98
C LEU A 171 1.30 -4.26 -13.62
N PRO A 172 2.06 -4.79 -14.62
CA PRO A 172 3.22 -4.10 -15.18
C PRO A 172 2.90 -2.75 -15.82
N ARG A 173 1.73 -2.57 -16.46
CA ARG A 173 1.36 -1.29 -17.07
C ARG A 173 0.96 -0.26 -16.03
N ALA A 174 0.12 -0.63 -15.05
CA ALA A 174 -0.27 0.27 -13.98
C ALA A 174 0.94 0.67 -13.13
N SER A 175 1.79 -0.28 -12.75
CA SER A 175 3.03 -0.02 -12.02
C SER A 175 4.01 0.85 -12.82
N ARG A 176 4.20 0.59 -14.13
CA ARG A 176 5.04 1.44 -14.99
C ARG A 176 4.49 2.86 -15.10
N ASN A 177 3.18 3.00 -15.31
CA ASN A 177 2.51 4.29 -15.41
C ASN A 177 2.74 5.12 -14.15
N PHE A 178 2.38 4.57 -12.99
CA PHE A 178 2.54 5.24 -11.71
C PHE A 178 4.00 5.57 -11.40
N ARG A 179 4.94 4.63 -11.63
CA ARG A 179 6.38 4.85 -11.41
C ARG A 179 6.96 5.99 -12.25
N GLN A 180 6.57 6.06 -13.52
CA GLN A 180 7.01 7.15 -14.39
C GLN A 180 6.42 8.50 -13.97
N LEU A 181 5.15 8.53 -13.58
CA LEU A 181 4.48 9.73 -13.06
C LEU A 181 5.04 10.16 -11.69
N CYS A 182 5.49 9.24 -10.83
CA CYS A 182 6.20 9.60 -9.60
C CYS A 182 7.53 10.30 -9.90
N SER A 183 8.29 9.80 -10.86
CA SER A 183 9.65 10.27 -11.16
C SER A 183 9.75 11.43 -12.13
N GLY A 184 8.65 11.81 -12.78
CA GLY A 184 8.64 12.84 -13.83
C GLY A 184 9.36 12.41 -15.11
N ARG A 185 9.73 11.13 -15.23
CA ARG A 185 10.45 10.59 -16.40
C ARG A 185 9.57 10.49 -17.65
N GLY A 186 8.26 10.66 -17.52
CA GLY A 186 7.34 10.77 -18.65
C GLY A 186 7.53 12.05 -19.48
N GLY A 187 8.18 13.08 -18.91
CA GLY A 187 8.43 14.34 -19.61
C GLY A 187 7.14 15.13 -19.87
N VAL A 188 7.03 15.71 -21.05
CA VAL A 188 5.85 16.48 -21.48
C VAL A 188 5.08 15.65 -22.50
N SER A 189 3.77 15.50 -22.30
CA SER A 189 2.90 14.82 -23.24
C SER A 189 2.94 15.52 -24.60
N ALA A 190 3.25 14.76 -25.64
CA ALA A 190 3.16 15.23 -27.03
C ALA A 190 1.72 15.51 -27.48
N ARG A 191 0.73 14.92 -26.79
CA ARG A 191 -0.69 15.04 -27.12
C ARG A 191 -1.30 16.31 -26.53
N SER A 192 -1.06 16.56 -25.25
CA SER A 192 -1.76 17.61 -24.50
C SER A 192 -0.84 18.76 -24.05
N GLY A 193 0.49 18.57 -24.10
CA GLY A 193 1.44 19.50 -23.48
C GLY A 193 1.51 19.39 -21.96
N THR A 194 0.79 18.44 -21.35
CA THR A 194 0.78 18.22 -19.89
C THR A 194 2.12 17.66 -19.41
N VAL A 195 2.61 18.14 -18.27
CA VAL A 195 3.79 17.57 -17.62
C VAL A 195 3.39 16.28 -16.92
N LEU A 196 4.00 15.16 -17.32
CA LEU A 196 3.72 13.82 -16.79
C LEU A 196 4.48 13.59 -15.48
N TRP A 197 4.06 14.30 -14.44
CA TRP A 197 4.68 14.25 -13.11
C TRP A 197 3.66 14.54 -11.99
N TYR A 198 3.68 13.74 -10.92
CA TYR A 198 2.82 13.97 -9.76
C TYR A 198 3.28 15.13 -8.87
N ALA A 199 4.55 15.56 -8.93
CA ALA A 199 4.97 16.70 -8.13
C ALA A 199 4.25 17.98 -8.56
N GLY A 200 3.74 18.73 -7.59
CA GLY A 200 2.88 19.88 -7.77
C GLY A 200 1.40 19.56 -7.87
N THR A 201 1.00 18.28 -7.98
CA THR A 201 -0.42 17.92 -8.10
C THR A 201 -1.09 17.80 -6.72
N PRO A 202 -2.36 18.21 -6.58
CA PRO A 202 -3.07 18.15 -5.32
C PRO A 202 -3.70 16.77 -5.07
N VAL A 203 -3.92 16.46 -3.79
CA VAL A 203 -4.95 15.50 -3.38
C VAL A 203 -6.28 16.24 -3.46
N HIS A 204 -7.12 15.86 -4.43
CA HIS A 204 -8.34 16.61 -4.72
C HIS A 204 -9.57 16.05 -3.99
N ARG A 205 -9.50 14.82 -3.46
CA ARG A 205 -10.61 14.20 -2.72
C ARG A 205 -10.10 13.29 -1.60
N ILE A 206 -10.72 13.38 -0.43
CA ILE A 206 -10.47 12.59 0.78
C ILE A 206 -11.82 12.14 1.32
N VAL A 207 -12.06 10.82 1.25
CA VAL A 207 -13.23 10.15 1.82
C VAL A 207 -12.79 9.49 3.13
N ARG A 208 -13.15 10.07 4.27
CA ARG A 208 -12.78 9.54 5.60
C ARG A 208 -13.31 8.12 5.79
N GLY A 209 -12.49 7.19 6.25
CA GLY A 209 -12.81 5.76 6.31
C GLY A 209 -12.90 5.05 4.95
N GLY A 210 -12.66 5.77 3.85
CA GLY A 210 -12.64 5.26 2.48
C GLY A 210 -11.22 5.33 1.90
N TRP A 211 -10.95 6.36 1.10
CA TRP A 211 -9.68 6.56 0.42
C TRP A 211 -9.34 8.05 0.25
N LEU A 212 -8.06 8.34 0.02
CA LEU A 212 -7.67 9.59 -0.66
C LEU A 212 -7.56 9.32 -2.15
N GLN A 213 -7.91 10.30 -2.97
CA GLN A 213 -7.80 10.28 -4.42
C GLN A 213 -7.01 11.49 -4.91
N ALA A 214 -6.09 11.22 -5.83
CA ALA A 214 -5.17 12.20 -6.38
C ALA A 214 -4.73 11.79 -7.79
N GLY A 215 -3.74 12.50 -8.34
CA GLY A 215 -3.15 12.15 -9.63
C GLY A 215 -3.88 12.73 -10.84
N ASP A 216 -4.77 13.70 -10.65
CA ASP A 216 -5.17 14.60 -11.74
C ASP A 216 -4.00 15.56 -11.98
N ILE A 217 -3.24 15.27 -13.04
CA ILE A 217 -2.03 16.00 -13.42
C ILE A 217 -2.31 17.16 -14.39
N VAL A 218 -3.57 17.33 -14.80
CA VAL A 218 -3.96 18.28 -15.84
C VAL A 218 -4.43 19.59 -15.20
N ASP A 219 -5.42 19.53 -14.31
CA ASP A 219 -5.96 20.71 -13.62
C ASP A 219 -6.09 20.52 -12.10
N GLY A 220 -5.90 19.29 -11.60
CA GLY A 220 -5.94 18.99 -10.18
C GLY A 220 -7.34 19.06 -9.56
N CYS A 221 -8.41 19.05 -10.36
CA CYS A 221 -9.78 19.10 -9.84
C CYS A 221 -10.45 17.72 -9.71
N GLY A 222 -9.84 16.68 -10.29
CA GLY A 222 -10.32 15.30 -10.27
C GLY A 222 -11.14 14.92 -11.50
N ALA A 223 -11.23 15.78 -12.52
CA ALA A 223 -11.99 15.52 -13.74
C ALA A 223 -11.12 14.95 -14.88
N HIS A 224 -9.79 15.05 -14.76
CA HIS A 224 -8.89 14.74 -15.85
C HIS A 224 -7.70 13.89 -15.39
N GLY A 225 -6.97 13.38 -16.37
CA GLY A 225 -5.76 12.62 -16.15
C GLY A 225 -5.18 12.17 -17.47
N GLU A 226 -3.89 11.86 -17.47
CA GLU A 226 -3.21 11.34 -18.66
C GLU A 226 -2.18 10.29 -18.28
N SER A 227 -2.27 9.12 -18.90
CA SER A 227 -1.27 8.08 -18.69
C SER A 227 0.04 8.44 -19.40
N VAL A 228 1.13 7.82 -18.99
CA VAL A 228 2.43 7.96 -19.69
C VAL A 228 2.44 7.36 -21.09
N PHE A 229 1.37 6.66 -21.48
CA PHE A 229 1.19 6.10 -22.81
C PHE A 229 0.44 7.05 -23.76
N GLY A 230 0.01 8.23 -23.29
CA GLY A 230 -0.74 9.24 -24.05
C GLY A 230 -2.22 8.92 -24.30
N ALA A 231 -2.60 7.65 -24.24
CA ALA A 231 -3.99 7.17 -24.25
C ALA A 231 -4.34 6.49 -22.92
N PRO A 232 -5.63 6.43 -22.53
CA PRO A 232 -6.07 5.57 -21.44
C PRO A 232 -5.68 4.10 -21.68
N PHE A 233 -5.51 3.32 -20.61
CA PHE A 233 -5.16 1.90 -20.70
C PHE A 233 -6.12 0.99 -19.95
N ALA A 234 -6.29 -0.23 -20.48
CA ALA A 234 -7.18 -1.23 -19.92
C ALA A 234 -6.71 -1.79 -18.58
N ASP A 235 -7.65 -2.32 -17.81
CA ASP A 235 -7.38 -3.07 -16.59
C ASP A 235 -6.57 -4.33 -16.91
N GLU A 236 -5.55 -4.62 -16.09
CA GLU A 236 -4.69 -5.78 -16.29
C GLU A 236 -5.25 -7.01 -15.57
N CYS A 237 -5.51 -6.90 -14.27
CA CYS A 237 -6.14 -7.95 -13.48
C CYS A 237 -6.74 -7.41 -12.17
N PHE A 238 -7.64 -8.19 -11.58
CA PHE A 238 -8.26 -7.91 -10.26
C PHE A 238 -7.75 -8.87 -9.18
N ALA A 239 -6.54 -9.43 -9.36
CA ALA A 239 -5.98 -10.45 -8.48
C ALA A 239 -5.62 -9.90 -7.08
N VAL A 240 -5.36 -8.60 -6.99
CA VAL A 240 -5.02 -7.92 -5.74
C VAL A 240 -6.29 -7.37 -5.11
N ALA A 241 -6.58 -7.78 -3.89
CA ALA A 241 -7.76 -7.35 -3.17
C ALA A 241 -7.56 -6.01 -2.43
N HIS A 242 -8.62 -5.20 -2.35
CA HIS A 242 -8.68 -4.01 -1.49
C HIS A 242 -9.00 -4.41 -0.03
N ASP A 243 -8.16 -5.26 0.54
CA ASP A 243 -8.38 -5.92 1.84
C ASP A 243 -7.77 -5.18 3.04
N ARG A 244 -7.02 -4.09 2.82
CA ARG A 244 -6.27 -3.41 3.88
C ARG A 244 -5.99 -1.93 3.57
N ARG A 245 -5.64 -1.21 4.64
CA ARG A 245 -5.15 0.18 4.58
C ARG A 245 -3.86 0.27 3.76
N GLY A 246 -3.70 1.38 3.05
CA GLY A 246 -2.53 1.67 2.22
C GLY A 246 -2.54 0.96 0.86
N ARG A 247 -3.61 0.24 0.50
CA ARG A 247 -3.73 -0.34 -0.84
C ARG A 247 -3.76 0.78 -1.88
N LEU A 248 -2.89 0.69 -2.88
CA LEU A 248 -2.78 1.63 -3.99
C LEU A 248 -3.53 1.08 -5.20
N SER A 249 -4.46 1.87 -5.75
CA SER A 249 -5.34 1.44 -6.84
C SER A 249 -5.51 2.52 -7.88
N MET A 250 -5.73 2.12 -9.13
CA MET A 250 -6.13 3.06 -10.17
C MET A 250 -7.55 3.56 -9.89
N VAL A 251 -7.84 4.76 -10.41
CA VAL A 251 -9.20 5.28 -10.49
C VAL A 251 -9.58 5.43 -11.96
N GLU A 252 -10.75 4.93 -12.31
CA GLU A 252 -11.31 5.01 -13.65
C GLU A 252 -12.71 5.63 -13.61
N ASP A 253 -12.98 6.54 -14.54
CA ASP A 253 -14.33 7.09 -14.78
C ASP A 253 -15.12 6.21 -15.77
N GLU A 254 -14.39 5.54 -16.67
CA GLU A 254 -14.92 4.60 -17.65
C GLU A 254 -14.14 3.29 -17.55
N ARG A 255 -14.87 2.17 -17.65
CA ARG A 255 -14.27 0.84 -17.52
C ARG A 255 -13.17 0.61 -18.54
N ASN A 256 -12.00 0.15 -18.09
CA ASN A 256 -10.79 -0.06 -18.90
C ASN A 256 -10.18 1.24 -19.46
N ALA A 257 -10.41 2.39 -18.82
CA ALA A 257 -9.88 3.68 -19.26
C ALA A 257 -9.00 4.33 -18.18
N ASN A 258 -8.02 3.59 -17.68
CA ASN A 258 -7.10 4.08 -16.65
C ASN A 258 -6.20 5.21 -17.19
N THR A 259 -6.01 6.26 -16.39
CA THR A 259 -5.19 7.43 -16.74
C THR A 259 -4.06 7.65 -15.72
N SER A 260 -3.96 8.83 -15.10
CA SER A 260 -3.00 9.17 -14.05
C SER A 260 -3.60 9.16 -12.65
N GLN A 261 -4.93 9.18 -12.53
CA GLN A 261 -5.58 9.24 -11.23
C GLN A 261 -5.43 7.92 -10.46
N PHE A 262 -5.26 8.04 -9.15
CA PHE A 262 -5.08 6.90 -8.25
C PHE A 262 -5.73 7.19 -6.91
N MET A 263 -5.94 6.12 -6.15
CA MET A 263 -6.40 6.18 -4.77
C MET A 263 -5.53 5.37 -3.82
N VAL A 264 -5.46 5.83 -2.56
CA VAL A 264 -4.82 5.12 -1.46
C VAL A 264 -5.87 4.86 -0.39
N ALA A 265 -6.07 3.59 -0.06
CA ALA A 265 -7.10 3.15 0.86
C ALA A 265 -6.77 3.55 2.31
N PHE A 266 -7.76 4.08 3.05
CA PHE A 266 -7.68 4.26 4.50
C PHE A 266 -8.11 2.99 5.27
N GLY A 267 -8.71 2.01 4.60
CA GLY A 267 -9.06 0.74 5.20
C GLY A 267 -9.40 -0.30 4.14
N PRO A 268 -9.89 -1.48 4.55
CA PRO A 268 -10.44 -2.46 3.61
C PRO A 268 -11.62 -1.85 2.83
N MET A 269 -11.57 -1.94 1.50
CA MET A 269 -12.62 -1.46 0.58
C MET A 269 -13.13 -2.61 -0.28
N THR A 270 -13.63 -3.68 0.34
CA THR A 270 -14.05 -4.90 -0.36
C THR A 270 -15.17 -4.68 -1.39
N TYR A 271 -15.93 -3.60 -1.25
CA TYR A 271 -16.95 -3.18 -2.23
C TYR A 271 -16.36 -2.64 -3.55
N MET A 272 -15.07 -2.30 -3.59
CA MET A 272 -14.35 -1.89 -4.80
C MET A 272 -13.75 -3.08 -5.57
N GLN A 273 -13.90 -4.30 -5.04
CA GLN A 273 -13.34 -5.49 -5.66
C GLN A 273 -13.90 -5.69 -7.07
N ASN A 274 -13.01 -5.92 -8.04
CA ASN A 274 -13.33 -6.08 -9.46
C ASN A 274 -13.90 -4.82 -10.15
N LEU A 275 -13.90 -3.66 -9.47
CA LEU A 275 -14.26 -2.37 -10.08
C LEU A 275 -13.03 -1.54 -10.44
N CYS A 276 -11.89 -1.80 -9.82
CA CYS A 276 -10.65 -1.08 -10.09
C CYS A 276 -9.44 -1.97 -9.82
N CYS A 277 -8.33 -1.68 -10.49
CA CYS A 277 -7.10 -2.44 -10.36
C CYS A 277 -6.21 -1.93 -9.22
N ALA A 278 -6.09 -2.71 -8.14
CA ALA A 278 -5.09 -2.48 -7.11
C ALA A 278 -3.69 -2.92 -7.60
N PHE A 279 -2.73 -2.00 -7.64
CA PHE A 279 -1.41 -2.22 -8.26
C PHE A 279 -0.22 -1.96 -7.34
N GLY A 280 -0.46 -1.62 -6.08
CA GLY A 280 0.61 -1.45 -5.10
C GLY A 280 0.12 -1.43 -3.66
N GLN A 281 1.05 -1.17 -2.75
CA GLN A 281 0.80 -1.11 -1.31
C GLN A 281 1.74 -0.10 -0.66
N LEU A 282 1.20 0.69 0.28
CA LEU A 282 2.00 1.54 1.17
C LEU A 282 2.87 0.66 2.08
N ILE A 283 4.18 0.91 2.07
CA ILE A 283 5.17 0.20 2.86
C ILE A 283 5.81 1.05 3.96
N GLU A 284 5.84 2.38 3.78
CA GLU A 284 6.20 3.36 4.81
C GLU A 284 5.35 4.62 4.69
N GLY A 285 5.19 5.32 5.81
CA GLY A 285 4.44 6.58 5.86
C GLY A 285 3.02 6.40 6.38
N SER A 286 2.74 5.36 7.16
CA SER A 286 1.42 5.12 7.75
C SER A 286 0.95 6.31 8.58
N ALA A 287 1.84 6.94 9.37
CA ALA A 287 1.52 8.14 10.13
C ALA A 287 1.14 9.34 9.24
N VAL A 288 1.72 9.45 8.03
CA VAL A 288 1.34 10.48 7.04
C VAL A 288 -0.04 10.18 6.49
N LEU A 289 -0.33 8.91 6.17
CA LEU A 289 -1.65 8.49 5.71
C LEU A 289 -2.72 8.74 6.79
N ASP A 290 -2.42 8.44 8.06
CA ASP A 290 -3.28 8.73 9.20
C ASP A 290 -3.57 10.23 9.33
N TYR A 291 -2.54 11.06 9.22
CA TYR A 291 -2.73 12.51 9.23
C TYR A 291 -3.63 12.98 8.07
N LEU A 292 -3.40 12.49 6.85
CA LEU A 292 -4.19 12.86 5.67
C LEU A 292 -5.67 12.52 5.83
N GLU A 293 -6.02 11.41 6.46
CA GLU A 293 -7.41 11.04 6.72
C GLU A 293 -8.12 12.03 7.66
N THR A 294 -7.38 12.67 8.57
CA THR A 294 -7.94 13.64 9.53
C THR A 294 -8.13 15.04 8.95
N VAL A 295 -7.60 15.32 7.76
CA VAL A 295 -7.68 16.64 7.12
C VAL A 295 -9.13 17.11 7.00
N GLU A 296 -9.37 18.39 7.25
CA GLU A 296 -10.69 19.00 7.11
C GLU A 296 -11.09 19.11 5.64
N THR A 297 -12.32 18.67 5.34
CA THR A 297 -12.86 18.61 3.98
C THR A 297 -14.20 19.31 3.89
N ASN A 298 -14.49 19.92 2.74
CA ASN A 298 -15.82 20.37 2.35
C ASN A 298 -16.26 19.55 1.13
N ASN A 299 -17.32 18.75 1.25
CA ASN A 299 -17.74 17.77 0.24
C ASN A 299 -16.58 16.89 -0.25
N GLU A 300 -15.86 16.26 0.70
CA GLU A 300 -14.70 15.40 0.46
C GLU A 300 -13.47 16.12 -0.15
N ARG A 301 -13.57 17.39 -0.54
CA ARG A 301 -12.44 18.18 -1.02
C ARG A 301 -11.67 18.80 0.16
N PRO A 302 -10.35 18.64 0.26
CA PRO A 302 -9.56 19.29 1.31
C PRO A 302 -9.78 20.81 1.33
N MET A 303 -10.04 21.37 2.52
CA MET A 303 -10.21 22.82 2.70
C MET A 303 -8.90 23.60 2.56
N ARG A 304 -7.80 22.91 2.80
CA ARG A 304 -6.43 23.40 2.70
C ARG A 304 -5.66 22.53 1.71
N THR A 305 -4.64 23.11 1.08
CA THR A 305 -3.99 22.45 -0.05
C THR A 305 -3.13 21.31 0.46
N VAL A 306 -3.54 20.07 0.17
CA VAL A 306 -2.69 18.89 0.25
C VAL A 306 -2.11 18.65 -1.13
N ALA A 307 -0.79 18.59 -1.26
CA ALA A 307 -0.13 18.39 -2.55
C ALA A 307 1.13 17.53 -2.43
N PHE A 308 1.48 16.84 -3.51
CA PHE A 308 2.76 16.14 -3.59
C PHE A 308 3.86 17.13 -3.95
N SER A 309 4.78 17.39 -3.03
CA SER A 309 5.88 18.35 -3.27
C SER A 309 7.00 17.76 -4.12
N ASN A 310 7.15 16.43 -4.10
CA ASN A 310 8.13 15.71 -4.90
C ASN A 310 7.71 14.23 -5.05
N GLY A 311 8.36 13.52 -5.95
CA GLY A 311 8.21 12.08 -6.09
C GLY A 311 9.41 11.45 -6.79
N GLY A 312 9.52 10.13 -6.71
CA GLY A 312 10.62 9.43 -7.35
C GLY A 312 10.61 7.92 -7.17
N VAL A 313 11.68 7.28 -7.65
CA VAL A 313 11.91 5.84 -7.54
C VAL A 313 13.04 5.60 -6.54
N LEU A 314 12.78 4.78 -5.51
CA LEU A 314 13.78 4.31 -4.55
C LEU A 314 14.44 3.01 -5.01
N HIS A 315 13.68 2.12 -5.65
CA HIS A 315 14.20 0.87 -6.23
C HIS A 315 13.51 0.58 -7.56
N GLU A 316 14.34 0.24 -8.55
CA GLU A 316 13.89 -0.22 -9.86
C GLU A 316 13.58 -1.72 -9.82
N PRO A 317 12.65 -2.22 -10.64
CA PRO A 317 12.29 -3.64 -10.61
C PRO A 317 13.48 -4.50 -11.05
N SER A 318 13.78 -5.52 -10.26
CA SER A 318 14.91 -6.43 -10.50
C SER A 318 14.55 -7.45 -11.58
N GLY A 319 14.67 -7.06 -12.85
CA GLY A 319 14.31 -7.90 -14.00
C GLY A 319 14.28 -7.19 -15.36
N ALA A 320 14.42 -5.85 -15.38
CA ALA A 320 14.39 -5.05 -16.60
C ALA A 320 15.52 -5.36 -17.62
N GLY A 321 16.50 -6.19 -17.26
CA GLY A 321 17.59 -6.63 -18.14
C GLY A 321 17.23 -7.72 -19.17
N ARG A 322 15.97 -8.18 -19.24
CA ARG A 322 15.56 -9.21 -20.23
C ARG A 322 14.33 -8.89 -21.08
N LEU A 323 13.72 -7.73 -20.89
CA LEU A 323 12.57 -7.25 -21.69
C LEU A 323 12.84 -5.91 -22.40
N ALA A 324 14.10 -5.46 -22.45
CA ALA A 324 14.52 -4.29 -23.23
C ALA A 324 14.71 -4.60 -24.74
N SER A 325 14.18 -5.72 -25.25
CA SER A 325 14.27 -6.09 -26.68
C SER A 325 12.96 -6.61 -27.27
N PHE A 326 11.83 -6.33 -26.66
CA PHE A 326 10.57 -6.32 -27.41
C PHE A 326 10.12 -4.87 -27.52
N ASP A 327 10.71 -4.20 -28.50
CA ASP A 327 10.00 -3.19 -29.26
C ASP A 327 8.69 -3.83 -29.72
N LEU A 328 7.62 -3.66 -28.94
CA LEU A 328 6.28 -3.71 -29.49
C LEU A 328 6.13 -2.45 -30.32
N CYS A 329 6.60 -2.55 -31.56
CA CYS A 329 6.17 -1.73 -32.66
C CYS A 329 4.64 -1.52 -32.58
N ASP A 330 4.24 -0.27 -32.80
CA ASP A 330 2.88 0.29 -32.88
C ASP A 330 1.96 -0.37 -33.94
N ALA A 331 1.94 -1.70 -34.09
CA ALA A 331 1.28 -2.38 -35.20
C ALA A 331 -0.05 -3.07 -34.88
N ASP A 332 -0.37 -3.39 -33.61
CA ASP A 332 -1.53 -4.25 -33.32
C ASP A 332 -2.74 -3.53 -32.67
N LEU A 333 -2.80 -2.20 -32.73
CA LEU A 333 -4.00 -1.42 -32.32
C LEU A 333 -4.97 -1.10 -33.47
N ALA A 334 -4.74 -1.63 -34.66
CA ALA A 334 -5.60 -1.41 -35.83
C ALA A 334 -6.59 -2.58 -36.04
N ASP A 335 -7.36 -3.00 -35.02
CA ASP A 335 -8.55 -3.84 -35.28
C ASP A 335 -9.63 -3.83 -34.18
N TRP A 336 -9.67 -2.80 -33.34
CA TRP A 336 -10.81 -2.62 -32.43
C TRP A 336 -11.83 -1.64 -33.03
N SER A 337 -12.80 -2.18 -33.76
CA SER A 337 -14.03 -1.46 -34.12
C SER A 337 -15.11 -1.77 -33.07
N PRO A 338 -15.72 -0.78 -32.41
CA PRO A 338 -16.81 -1.04 -31.47
C PRO A 338 -18.05 -1.57 -32.23
N PRO A 339 -18.82 -2.51 -31.66
CA PRO A 339 -20.07 -2.93 -32.25
C PRO A 339 -21.08 -1.78 -32.19
N VAL A 340 -21.48 -1.28 -33.36
CA VAL A 340 -22.65 -0.40 -33.53
C VAL A 340 -23.88 -1.30 -33.59
N GLU A 341 -24.69 -1.30 -32.53
CA GLU A 341 -26.09 -1.73 -32.65
C GLU A 341 -26.99 -0.50 -32.90
N PRO A 342 -27.89 -0.53 -33.91
CA PRO A 342 -28.76 0.59 -34.24
C PRO A 342 -29.94 0.73 -33.26
N PRO A 343 -30.56 1.92 -33.16
CA PRO A 343 -31.70 2.14 -32.27
C PRO A 343 -32.91 1.32 -32.74
N SER A 344 -33.54 0.61 -31.80
CA SER A 344 -34.80 -0.10 -32.03
C SER A 344 -35.93 0.89 -32.28
N GLU A 345 -36.54 0.79 -33.47
CA GLU A 345 -37.72 1.53 -33.87
C GLU A 345 -38.91 1.25 -32.93
N HIS A 346 -39.44 2.31 -32.34
CA HIS A 346 -40.78 2.30 -31.77
C HIS A 346 -41.82 2.10 -32.88
N ARG A 347 -42.52 0.97 -32.80
CA ARG A 347 -43.67 0.63 -33.64
C ARG A 347 -44.83 1.59 -33.34
N ARG A 348 -45.29 2.23 -34.42
CA ARG A 348 -46.45 3.11 -34.57
C ARG A 348 -47.67 2.76 -33.70
N VAL A 349 -48.15 3.75 -32.95
CA VAL A 349 -49.56 3.88 -32.57
C VAL A 349 -50.23 4.84 -33.56
N THR A 350 -51.35 4.41 -34.14
CA THR A 350 -52.16 5.16 -35.09
C THR A 350 -53.04 6.22 -34.42
N GLY A 351 -52.99 7.45 -34.95
CA GLY A 351 -54.15 8.32 -35.21
C GLY A 351 -54.80 9.10 -34.06
N ALA A 352 -54.66 10.44 -34.10
CA ALA A 352 -55.74 11.42 -34.38
C ALA A 352 -55.54 12.78 -33.67
N GLY A 353 -55.71 13.88 -34.43
CA GLY A 353 -55.99 15.25 -33.93
C GLY A 353 -54.76 16.14 -33.72
N SER A 354 -54.31 16.94 -34.70
CA SER A 354 -54.78 18.32 -35.00
C SER A 354 -54.72 19.28 -33.79
N ALA A 355 -53.72 20.17 -33.76
CA ALA A 355 -53.93 21.62 -33.87
C ALA A 355 -52.61 22.40 -33.72
N VAL A 356 -52.53 23.46 -34.51
CA VAL A 356 -51.50 24.50 -34.65
C VAL A 356 -51.48 25.44 -33.43
N ALA A 357 -50.29 25.89 -32.98
CA ALA A 357 -49.99 27.31 -32.67
C ALA A 357 -48.58 27.51 -32.08
N THR A 358 -47.92 28.55 -32.58
CA THR A 358 -46.61 29.15 -32.26
C THR A 358 -46.66 30.11 -31.04
N PRO A 359 -45.51 30.66 -30.57
CA PRO A 359 -45.22 30.96 -29.17
C PRO A 359 -45.47 32.42 -28.79
N LEU A 360 -45.55 32.69 -27.47
CA LEU A 360 -45.41 34.04 -26.91
C LEU A 360 -44.67 33.99 -25.57
N ASP A 361 -43.58 34.77 -25.54
CA ASP A 361 -42.88 35.27 -24.36
C ASP A 361 -43.84 35.95 -23.37
N TYR A 362 -43.55 35.86 -22.07
CA TYR A 362 -43.84 36.99 -21.17
C TYR A 362 -42.84 37.07 -20.00
N ILE A 363 -42.32 38.28 -19.87
CA ILE A 363 -41.47 38.85 -18.81
C ILE A 363 -42.32 39.14 -17.55
N VAL A 364 -41.81 38.74 -16.37
CA VAL A 364 -41.68 39.44 -15.05
C VAL A 364 -42.66 40.64 -14.78
N PRO A 365 -43.32 40.82 -13.59
CA PRO A 365 -42.59 41.15 -12.36
C PRO A 365 -43.20 40.87 -10.95
N VAL A 366 -42.27 40.81 -9.98
CA VAL A 366 -42.24 41.43 -8.64
C VAL A 366 -43.50 41.43 -7.76
N GLY A 367 -43.33 40.91 -6.52
CA GLY A 367 -43.97 41.47 -5.33
C GLY A 367 -44.14 40.50 -4.15
N ARG A 368 -43.41 40.79 -3.05
CA ARG A 368 -43.76 40.75 -1.61
C ARG A 368 -44.88 39.80 -1.16
N ASP A 369 -44.72 38.97 -0.14
CA ASP A 369 -44.18 39.22 1.22
C ASP A 369 -43.26 38.10 1.75
#